data_AF-A0A815XJF9-F1
#
_entry.id   AF-A0A815XJF9-F1
#
_cell.length_a   1.000
_cell.length_b   1.000
_cell.length_c   1.000
_cell.angle_alpha   90.00
_cell.angle_beta   90.00
_cell.angle_gamma   90.00
#
_symmetry.space_group_name_H-M   'P 1'
#
loop_
_entity.id
_entity.type
_entity.pdbx_description
1 polymer ?
#
loop_
_entity_poly.entity_id
_entity_poly.type
_entity_poly.pdbx_seq_one_letter_code
_entity_poly.pdbx_strand_id
1 'polypeptide(L)'
;NHIHVFRFLSGLHAEIRSVYLIYIRVLVNPPLIGSTTITLIDQNDQIPTFEIRSIVSSIVENESGNRIIAQIQAFDRDVDYPNNYVQYRLNGNLSDSEVNGNFFVAS
;
A
#
# COMPACT_ATOMS: atom_id res chain seq x y z
N ASN A 1 -37.53 18.18 -17.31
CA ASN A 1 -36.26 17.48 -17.10
C ASN A 1 -36.49 16.28 -16.19
N HIS A 2 -36.25 15.07 -16.70
CA HIS A 2 -36.17 13.86 -15.87
C HIS A 2 -34.71 13.66 -15.47
N ILE A 3 -34.44 13.65 -14.17
CA ILE A 3 -33.11 13.37 -13.62
C ILE A 3 -33.11 11.91 -13.20
N HIS A 4 -32.16 11.15 -13.72
CA HIS A 4 -31.90 9.78 -13.28
C HIS A 4 -30.67 9.78 -12.38
N VAL A 5 -30.76 9.09 -11.24
CA VAL A 5 -29.68 8.96 -10.26
C VAL A 5 -29.13 7.56 -10.33
N PHE A 6 -27.82 7.45 -10.47
CA PHE A 6 -27.08 6.19 -10.38
C PHE A 6 -26.50 6.07 -8.97
N ARG A 7 -26.60 4.87 -8.39
CA ARG A 7 -26.05 4.56 -7.06
C ARG A 7 -25.22 3.29 -7.17
N PHE A 8 -24.16 3.24 -6.39
CA PHE A 8 -23.43 1.99 -6.16
C PHE A 8 -24.22 1.11 -5.20
N LEU A 9 -24.24 -0.20 -5.45
CA LEU A 9 -24.99 -1.17 -4.65
C LEU A 9 -24.11 -1.88 -3.61
N SER A 10 -22.79 -1.72 -3.69
CA SER A 10 -21.80 -2.31 -2.80
C SER A 10 -20.68 -1.31 -2.49
N GLY A 11 -19.85 -1.66 -1.50
CA GLY A 11 -18.62 -0.94 -1.21
C GLY A 11 -17.71 -0.87 -2.45
N LEU A 12 -17.02 0.25 -2.57
CA LEU A 12 -15.99 0.51 -3.57
C LEU A 12 -14.63 0.49 -2.86
N HIS A 13 -13.62 -0.08 -3.49
CA HIS A 13 -12.28 -0.25 -2.92
C HIS A 13 -11.25 0.02 -4.03
N ALA A 14 -10.38 1.00 -3.81
CA ALA A 14 -9.46 1.51 -4.83
C ALA A 14 -8.41 0.47 -5.21
N GLU A 15 -8.01 -0.33 -4.24
CA GLU A 15 -7.01 -1.41 -4.25
C GLU A 15 -7.44 -2.56 -5.16
N ILE A 16 -8.75 -2.74 -5.36
CA ILE A 16 -9.30 -3.69 -6.36
C ILE A 16 -9.48 -2.97 -7.70
N ARG A 17 -10.12 -1.80 -7.69
CA ARG A 17 -10.41 -1.04 -8.92
C ARG A 17 -10.70 0.43 -8.61
N SER A 18 -9.83 1.30 -9.09
CA SER A 18 -9.93 2.75 -8.90
C SER A 18 -10.66 3.50 -10.04
N VAL A 19 -10.89 2.88 -11.20
CA VAL A 19 -11.54 3.57 -12.35
C VAL A 19 -12.70 2.77 -12.92
N TYR A 20 -13.85 3.44 -13.07
CA TYR A 20 -15.08 2.91 -13.63
C TYR A 20 -15.51 3.76 -14.82
N LEU A 21 -15.63 3.14 -16.00
CA LEU A 21 -16.24 3.75 -17.18
C LEU A 21 -17.69 3.31 -17.28
N ILE A 22 -18.61 4.25 -17.19
CA ILE A 22 -20.05 4.02 -17.23
C ILE A 22 -20.58 4.51 -18.57
N TYR A 23 -21.29 3.63 -19.27
CA TYR A 23 -22.01 3.97 -20.50
C TYR A 23 -23.49 4.17 -20.20
N ILE A 24 -24.04 5.26 -20.71
CA ILE A 24 -25.45 5.62 -20.57
C ILE A 24 -26.07 5.56 -21.96
N ARG A 25 -27.08 4.71 -22.13
CA ARG A 25 -27.80 4.54 -23.40
C ARG A 25 -29.19 5.12 -23.29
N VAL A 26 -29.54 6.03 -24.19
CA VAL A 26 -30.91 6.54 -24.36
C VAL A 26 -31.58 5.74 -25.48
N LEU A 27 -32.73 5.15 -25.19
CA LEU A 27 -33.48 4.27 -26.09
C LEU A 27 -34.29 5.04 -27.14
N VAL A 28 -33.61 5.86 -27.93
CA VAL A 28 -34.14 6.53 -29.13
C VAL A 28 -33.62 5.84 -30.39
N ASN A 29 -34.15 6.19 -31.58
CA ASN A 29 -33.71 5.60 -32.85
C ASN A 29 -33.19 6.70 -33.82
N PRO A 30 -31.88 6.76 -34.11
CA PRO A 30 -30.81 5.91 -33.58
C PRO A 30 -30.53 6.18 -32.09
N PRO A 31 -29.96 5.22 -31.34
CA PRO A 31 -29.71 5.37 -29.91
C PRO A 31 -28.60 6.40 -29.64
N LEU A 32 -28.81 7.23 -28.62
CA LEU A 32 -27.77 8.12 -28.11
C LEU A 32 -27.00 7.42 -27.00
N ILE A 33 -25.67 7.52 -27.05
CA ILE A 33 -24.77 6.93 -26.04
C ILE A 33 -23.92 8.06 -25.47
N GLY A 34 -23.93 8.18 -24.15
CA GLY A 34 -22.98 9.00 -23.39
C GLY A 34 -22.08 8.11 -22.53
N SER A 35 -20.96 8.66 -22.07
CA SER A 35 -20.10 7.98 -21.11
C SER A 35 -19.60 8.94 -20.05
N THR A 36 -19.35 8.41 -18.86
CA THR A 36 -18.69 9.13 -17.78
C THR A 36 -17.68 8.23 -17.08
N THR A 37 -16.62 8.84 -16.57
CA THR A 37 -15.56 8.14 -15.83
C THR A 37 -15.66 8.55 -14.37
N ILE A 38 -15.65 7.57 -13.48
CA ILE A 38 -15.56 7.76 -12.04
C ILE A 38 -14.20 7.23 -11.59
N THR A 39 -13.45 8.08 -10.91
CA THR A 39 -12.17 7.74 -10.28
C THR A 39 -12.37 7.72 -8.77
N LEU A 40 -12.00 6.61 -8.12
CA LEU A 40 -11.95 6.51 -6.68
C LEU A 40 -10.69 7.19 -6.16
N ILE A 41 -10.82 7.85 -5.02
CA ILE A 41 -9.69 8.39 -4.28
C ILE A 41 -9.26 7.31 -3.29
N ASP A 42 -7.99 6.92 -3.38
CA ASP A 42 -7.34 5.99 -2.45
C ASP A 42 -7.47 6.48 -1.01
N GLN A 43 -7.76 5.57 -0.09
CA GLN A 43 -7.80 5.86 1.35
C GLN A 43 -6.72 5.01 2.00
N ASN A 44 -6.00 5.58 2.98
CA ASN A 44 -5.01 4.84 3.76
C ASN A 44 -5.73 3.87 4.70
N ASP A 45 -6.11 2.71 4.18
CA ASP A 45 -6.87 1.69 4.91
C ASP A 45 -6.20 0.31 4.91
N GLN A 46 -5.13 0.15 4.14
CA GLN A 46 -4.20 -0.96 4.28
C GLN A 46 -3.13 -0.64 5.32
N ILE A 47 -2.41 -1.67 5.77
CA ILE A 47 -1.28 -1.51 6.69
C ILE A 47 -0.05 -2.21 6.11
N PRO A 48 1.17 -1.69 6.38
CA PRO A 48 2.37 -2.32 5.87
C PRO A 48 2.53 -3.74 6.40
N THR A 49 2.86 -4.67 5.51
CA THR A 49 3.09 -6.09 5.84
C THR A 49 4.46 -6.56 5.37
N PHE A 50 5.23 -7.21 6.25
CA PHE A 50 6.49 -7.82 5.87
C PHE A 50 6.29 -9.03 4.95
N GLU A 51 7.12 -9.15 3.92
CA GLU A 51 7.19 -10.36 3.08
C GLU A 51 7.71 -11.55 3.89
N ILE A 52 8.75 -11.31 4.70
CA ILE A 52 9.35 -12.29 5.60
C ILE A 52 9.21 -11.80 7.04
N ARG A 53 8.51 -12.58 7.87
CA ARG A 53 8.19 -12.20 9.27
C ARG A 53 9.36 -12.33 10.23
N SER A 54 10.38 -13.13 9.89
CA SER A 54 11.55 -13.37 10.73
C SER A 54 12.74 -13.78 9.89
N ILE A 55 13.90 -13.15 10.13
CA ILE A 55 15.18 -13.55 9.57
C ILE A 55 16.12 -13.88 10.74
N VAL A 56 16.83 -15.00 10.63
CA VAL A 56 17.92 -15.35 11.52
C VAL A 56 19.22 -15.22 10.74
N SER A 57 20.12 -14.37 11.23
CA SER A 57 21.42 -14.12 10.63
C SER A 57 22.50 -14.19 11.70
N SER A 58 23.67 -14.73 11.34
CA SER A 58 24.85 -14.77 12.20
C SER A 58 25.99 -13.97 11.57
N ILE A 59 26.74 -13.23 12.38
CA ILE A 59 27.96 -12.55 11.99
C ILE A 59 29.11 -13.06 12.86
N VAL A 60 30.30 -13.16 12.28
CA VAL A 60 31.50 -13.52 13.05
C VAL A 60 31.92 -12.31 13.89
N GLU A 61 32.31 -12.55 15.14
CA GLU A 61 32.86 -11.50 15.98
C GLU A 61 34.10 -10.85 15.34
N ASN A 62 34.30 -9.56 15.56
CA ASN A 62 35.43 -8.78 15.01
C ASN A 62 35.43 -8.61 13.48
N GLU A 63 34.33 -8.94 12.80
CA GLU A 63 34.11 -8.56 11.40
C GLU A 63 34.15 -7.03 11.22
N SER A 64 34.56 -6.58 10.04
CA SER A 64 34.63 -5.16 9.74
C SER A 64 33.24 -4.50 9.82
N GLY A 65 33.21 -3.25 10.28
CA GLY A 65 31.97 -2.47 10.37
C GLY A 65 31.32 -2.23 8.99
N ASN A 66 30.08 -1.74 9.00
CA ASN A 66 29.29 -1.42 7.81
C ASN A 66 28.86 -2.64 6.95
N ARG A 67 28.78 -3.83 7.56
CA ARG A 67 28.23 -5.01 6.90
C ARG A 67 26.71 -5.03 7.01
N ILE A 68 26.04 -5.37 5.91
CA ILE A 68 24.60 -5.63 5.90
C ILE A 68 24.34 -6.97 6.59
N ILE A 69 23.56 -6.95 7.67
CA ILE A 69 23.27 -8.13 8.50
C ILE A 69 21.96 -8.80 8.06
N ALA A 70 20.97 -7.99 7.70
CA ALA A 70 19.70 -8.46 7.17
C ALA A 70 19.11 -7.40 6.23
N GLN A 71 18.34 -7.86 5.26
CA GLN A 71 17.50 -7.03 4.41
C GLN A 71 16.06 -7.53 4.56
N ILE A 72 15.16 -6.63 4.94
CA ILE A 72 13.73 -6.92 5.07
C ILE A 72 12.95 -5.91 4.25
N GLN A 73 11.82 -6.37 3.74
CA GLN A 73 10.89 -5.54 2.99
C GLN A 73 9.48 -5.73 3.53
N ALA A 74 8.80 -4.61 3.72
CA ALA A 74 7.39 -4.49 3.98
C ALA A 74 6.73 -3.74 2.82
N PHE A 75 5.49 -4.14 2.56
CA PHE A 75 4.66 -3.61 1.49
C PHE A 75 3.33 -3.17 2.07
N ASP A 76 2.94 -1.95 1.74
CA ASP A 76 1.59 -1.46 1.91
C ASP A 76 0.83 -1.62 0.58
N ARG A 77 -0.45 -2.01 0.65
CA ARG A 77 -1.27 -2.36 -0.53
C ARG A 77 -2.16 -1.22 -1.01
N ASP A 78 -2.16 -0.08 -0.34
CA ASP A 78 -2.78 1.13 -0.85
C ASP A 78 -2.24 1.47 -2.26
N VAL A 79 -3.04 2.14 -3.08
CA VAL A 79 -2.69 2.36 -4.48
C VAL A 79 -1.78 3.57 -4.66
N ASP A 80 -2.06 4.66 -3.94
CA ASP A 80 -1.46 5.95 -4.20
C ASP A 80 -0.43 6.36 -3.13
N TYR A 81 0.59 7.10 -3.55
CA TYR A 81 1.50 7.78 -2.62
C TYR A 81 0.75 8.96 -1.96
N PRO A 82 0.91 9.20 -0.64
CA PRO A 82 1.85 8.57 0.28
C PRO A 82 1.28 7.38 1.07
N ASN A 83 0.07 6.92 0.76
CA ASN A 83 -0.59 5.87 1.54
C ASN A 83 0.20 4.56 1.48
N ASN A 84 0.81 4.27 0.33
CA ASN A 84 1.64 3.08 0.15
C ASN A 84 3.14 3.24 0.50
N TYR A 85 3.53 4.35 1.12
CA TYR A 85 4.93 4.62 1.45
C TYR A 85 5.31 4.07 2.83
N VAL A 86 6.35 3.25 2.86
CA VAL A 86 6.81 2.55 4.08
C VAL A 86 8.12 3.14 4.59
N GLN A 87 8.18 3.45 5.89
CA GLN A 87 9.39 3.84 6.61
C GLN A 87 9.76 2.83 7.69
N TYR A 88 11.05 2.60 7.87
CA TYR A 88 11.59 1.65 8.85
C TYR A 88 12.32 2.40 9.96
N ARG A 89 12.17 1.90 11.18
CA ARG A 89 12.96 2.32 12.34
C ARG A 89 13.24 1.13 13.23
N LEU A 90 14.42 1.10 13.86
CA LEU A 90 14.67 0.17 14.96
C LEU A 90 13.99 0.70 16.21
N ASN A 91 13.23 -0.16 16.91
CA ASN A 91 12.76 0.17 18.24
C ASN A 91 13.92 -0.06 19.22
N GLY A 92 14.32 0.98 19.95
CA GLY A 92 15.46 0.95 20.89
C GLY A 92 15.31 0.00 22.08
N ASN A 93 14.13 -0.59 22.28
CA ASN A 93 13.94 -1.72 23.18
C ASN A 93 14.38 -3.01 22.47
N LEU A 94 15.67 -3.12 22.14
CA LEU A 94 16.31 -4.42 21.97
C LEU A 94 16.17 -5.08 23.36
N SER A 95 15.28 -6.05 23.50
CA SER A 95 14.88 -6.66 24.79
C SER A 95 15.99 -7.45 25.47
N ASP A 96 17.22 -7.26 25.03
CA ASP A 96 18.42 -7.81 25.62
C ASP A 96 19.25 -6.63 26.14
N SER A 97 19.18 -6.41 27.45
CA SER A 97 19.84 -5.31 28.16
C SER A 97 21.37 -5.31 28.04
N GLU A 98 21.94 -6.28 27.31
CA GLU A 98 23.37 -6.43 27.03
C GLU A 98 23.78 -5.94 25.63
N VAL A 99 22.82 -5.62 24.74
CA VAL A 99 23.14 -5.27 23.35
C VAL A 99 23.39 -3.77 23.20
N ASN A 100 24.60 -3.35 23.57
CA ASN A 100 25.23 -2.09 23.12
C ASN A 100 25.61 -2.13 21.62
N GLY A 101 24.75 -2.69 20.78
CA GLY A 101 25.00 -2.79 19.34
C GLY A 101 24.57 -1.53 18.60
N ASN A 102 25.49 -0.88 17.89
CA ASN A 102 25.20 0.24 17.00
C ASN A 102 24.54 -0.25 15.69
N PHE A 103 23.30 -0.72 15.78
CA PHE A 103 22.49 -1.07 14.61
C PHE A 103 21.77 0.18 14.08
N PHE A 104 21.68 0.31 12.76
CA PHE A 104 20.92 1.37 12.11
C PHE A 104 20.11 0.81 10.95
N VAL A 105 18.99 1.47 10.64
CA VAL A 105 18.27 1.28 9.39
C VAL A 105 18.96 2.13 8.34
N ALA A 106 19.49 1.50 7.29
CA ALA A 106 19.91 2.22 6.10
C ALA A 106 18.70 2.40 5.16
N SER A 107 18.56 3.60 4.59
CA SER A 107 17.54 3.95 3.58
C SER A 107 18.03 3.66 2.18
#